data_AF-A0A661PYU1-F1
#
_entry.id   AF-A0A661PYU1-F1
#
_cell.length_a   1.000
_cell.length_b   1.000
_cell.length_c   1.000
_cell.angle_alpha   90.00
_cell.angle_beta   90.00
_cell.angle_gamma   90.00
#
_symmetry.space_group_name_H-M   'P 1'
#
loop_
_entity.id
_entity.type
_entity.pdbx_description
1 polymer ?
#
loop_
_entity_poly.entity_id
_entity_poly.type
_entity_poly.pdbx_seq_one_letter_code
_entity_poly.pdbx_strand_id
1 'polypeptide(L)'
;KAIIKGIQKNLGVKMRMETFSRPDLGTAALDNLLAQGQIVGLQSSVFWLPYFPEDMRFHFNAHNLIAYAKDGDEYLISDPVFENPVRSSTHDLERARFVKGMMAPKGLLYYPLALPETIDFVAVIPKVIKKTARAMLKTPVPVAGIRAIYALAKTIGRLQDKDRRYARLFLGHIVRMQEEIGTGGAGFRFIYASFLQEAGVILGDENLKECSRMMTAVGDQWREFALMIAKSIRKKKSLEIDFSALQKKLESVAVAEAQVYRKLL
;
A
#
# COMPACT_ATOMS: atom_id res chain seq x y z
N LYS A 1 3.72 8.33 6.55
CA LYS A 1 3.37 9.67 7.11
C LYS A 1 1.87 10.04 6.99
N ALA A 2 1.25 9.99 5.80
CA ALA A 2 -0.16 10.39 5.63
C ALA A 2 -1.15 9.54 6.45
N ILE A 3 -0.93 8.21 6.50
CA ILE A 3 -1.72 7.27 7.32
C ILE A 3 -1.65 7.65 8.79
N ILE A 4 -0.45 7.77 9.36
CA ILE A 4 -0.24 8.17 10.76
C ILE A 4 -0.91 9.50 11.08
N LYS A 5 -0.73 10.54 10.25
CA LYS A 5 -1.43 11.83 10.45
C LYS A 5 -2.95 11.69 10.38
N GLY A 6 -3.46 10.81 9.52
CA GLY A 6 -4.88 10.50 9.40
C GLY A 6 -5.43 9.83 10.66
N ILE A 7 -4.72 8.84 11.19
CA ILE A 7 -5.05 8.16 12.45
C ILE A 7 -5.08 9.17 13.59
N GLN A 8 -4.05 10.00 13.75
CA GLN A 8 -4.03 11.01 14.81
C GLN A 8 -5.21 12.00 14.70
N LYS A 9 -5.48 12.49 13.48
CA LYS A 9 -6.55 13.48 13.24
C LYS A 9 -7.96 12.92 13.46
N ASN A 10 -8.18 11.65 13.12
CA ASN A 10 -9.53 11.09 13.09
C ASN A 10 -9.83 10.19 14.29
N LEU A 11 -8.83 9.51 14.84
CA LEU A 11 -9.00 8.57 15.93
C LEU A 11 -8.45 9.11 17.27
N GLY A 12 -7.78 10.27 17.29
CA GLY A 12 -7.26 10.84 18.53
C GLY A 12 -6.02 10.14 19.10
N VAL A 13 -5.47 9.16 18.38
CA VAL A 13 -4.20 8.53 18.73
C VAL A 13 -3.10 9.60 18.72
N LYS A 14 -2.22 9.63 19.71
CA LYS A 14 -1.01 10.45 19.69
C LYS A 14 0.15 9.58 19.26
N MET A 15 0.84 9.95 18.18
CA MET A 15 1.98 9.19 17.66
C MET A 15 3.23 10.06 17.71
N ARG A 16 4.33 9.51 18.20
CA ARG A 16 5.66 10.09 18.00
C ARG A 16 6.25 9.56 16.69
N MET A 17 6.93 10.44 15.96
CA MET A 17 7.70 10.07 14.77
C MET A 17 9.01 10.84 14.81
N GLU A 18 10.14 10.15 14.69
CA GLU A 18 11.46 10.77 14.73
C GLU A 18 12.42 10.10 13.75
N THR A 19 13.30 10.91 13.17
CA THR A 19 14.33 10.47 12.22
C THR A 19 15.68 10.94 12.72
N PHE A 20 16.73 10.25 12.33
CA PHE A 20 18.08 10.48 12.85
C PHE A 20 19.04 10.78 11.71
N SER A 21 19.94 11.73 11.92
CA SER A 21 21.02 12.05 10.98
C SER A 21 22.19 11.07 11.10
N ARG A 22 22.34 10.43 12.26
CA ARG A 22 23.41 9.47 12.55
C ARG A 22 22.84 8.09 12.93
N PRO A 23 23.43 6.99 12.42
CA PRO A 23 22.99 5.63 12.75
C PRO A 23 23.01 5.30 14.25
N ASP A 24 24.13 5.59 14.91
CA ASP A 24 24.35 5.30 16.33
C ASP A 24 23.28 5.92 17.24
N LEU A 25 22.88 7.16 16.96
CA LEU A 25 21.82 7.84 17.72
C LEU A 25 20.45 7.18 17.54
N GLY A 26 20.12 6.74 16.32
CA GLY A 26 18.85 6.08 16.04
C GLY A 26 18.79 4.63 16.53
N THR A 27 19.94 3.97 16.66
CA THR A 27 20.08 2.66 17.29
C THR A 27 19.91 2.78 18.80
N ALA A 28 20.62 3.72 19.44
CA ALA A 28 20.45 3.99 20.87
C ALA A 28 19.01 4.40 21.25
N ALA A 29 18.36 5.22 20.40
CA ALA A 29 16.96 5.59 20.61
C ALA A 29 16.00 4.39 20.55
N LEU A 30 16.23 3.47 19.60
CA LEU A 30 15.44 2.24 19.52
C LEU A 30 15.66 1.36 20.76
N ASP A 31 16.90 1.14 21.16
CA ASP A 31 17.24 0.34 22.34
C ASP A 31 16.58 0.88 23.60
N ASN A 32 16.64 2.20 23.81
CA ASN A 32 16.01 2.85 24.96
C ASN A 32 14.49 2.69 24.97
N LEU A 33 13.83 2.77 23.81
CA LEU A 33 12.38 2.57 23.72
C LEU A 33 11.99 1.12 24.02
N LEU A 34 12.73 0.15 23.47
CA LEU A 34 12.48 -1.28 23.72
C LEU A 34 12.73 -1.63 25.20
N ALA A 35 13.76 -1.07 25.82
CA ALA A 35 14.03 -1.24 27.25
C ALA A 35 12.91 -0.67 28.15
N GLN A 36 12.15 0.32 27.66
CA GLN A 36 10.95 0.86 28.31
C GLN A 36 9.68 0.03 28.01
N GLY A 37 9.82 -1.13 27.35
CA GLY A 37 8.70 -1.99 26.96
C GLY A 37 7.86 -1.43 25.81
N GLN A 38 8.36 -0.45 25.05
CA GLN A 38 7.65 0.09 23.90
C GLN A 38 7.71 -0.86 22.71
N ILE A 39 6.62 -0.93 21.94
CA ILE A 39 6.60 -1.56 20.62
C ILE A 39 6.83 -0.46 19.58
N VAL A 40 7.86 -0.61 18.75
CA VAL A 40 8.37 0.47 17.90
C VAL A 40 8.24 0.10 16.43
N GLY A 41 7.50 0.92 15.69
CA GLY A 41 7.45 0.85 14.23
C GLY A 41 8.70 1.46 13.61
N LEU A 42 9.26 0.78 12.61
CA LEU A 42 10.48 1.14 11.90
C LEU A 42 10.19 1.27 10.42
N GLN A 43 10.89 2.18 9.74
CA GLN A 43 11.03 2.12 8.28
C GLN A 43 12.40 1.54 7.93
N SER A 44 12.43 0.66 6.93
CA SER A 44 13.63 -0.06 6.52
C SER A 44 13.67 -0.29 5.00
N SER A 45 14.79 -0.83 4.53
CA SER A 45 15.00 -1.28 3.16
C SER A 45 14.96 -2.80 3.09
N VAL A 46 14.00 -3.37 2.34
CA VAL A 46 13.83 -4.83 2.19
C VAL A 46 15.12 -5.50 1.74
N PHE A 47 15.85 -4.85 0.84
CA PHE A 47 17.09 -5.35 0.27
C PHE A 47 18.16 -5.71 1.31
N TRP A 48 18.19 -5.00 2.43
CA TRP A 48 19.25 -5.14 3.45
C TRP A 48 18.80 -5.92 4.68
N LEU A 49 17.55 -6.39 4.72
CA LEU A 49 17.06 -7.20 5.83
C LEU A 49 17.57 -8.64 5.70
N PRO A 50 18.26 -9.18 6.72
CA PRO A 50 19.01 -10.44 6.58
C PRO A 50 18.11 -11.65 6.43
N TYR A 51 16.89 -11.59 6.97
CA TYR A 51 15.89 -12.65 6.94
C TYR A 51 15.07 -12.70 5.64
N PHE A 52 15.18 -11.71 4.75
CA PHE A 52 14.56 -11.82 3.42
C PHE A 52 15.38 -12.77 2.53
N PRO A 53 14.74 -13.74 1.86
CA PRO A 53 15.37 -14.54 0.81
C PRO A 53 15.94 -13.67 -0.32
N GLU A 54 17.05 -14.08 -0.93
CA GLU A 54 17.74 -13.28 -1.97
C GLU A 54 16.85 -12.95 -3.17
N ASP A 55 16.01 -13.88 -3.58
CA ASP A 55 15.03 -13.74 -4.68
C ASP A 55 13.88 -12.77 -4.35
N MET A 56 13.63 -12.52 -3.07
CA MET A 56 12.65 -11.53 -2.59
C MET A 56 13.27 -10.14 -2.33
N ARG A 57 14.60 -10.00 -2.38
CA ARG A 57 15.27 -8.72 -2.14
C ARG A 57 15.20 -7.82 -3.36
N PHE A 58 14.54 -6.67 -3.20
CA PHE A 58 14.56 -5.59 -4.18
C PHE A 58 14.78 -4.24 -3.49
N HIS A 59 15.34 -3.28 -4.22
CA HIS A 59 15.61 -1.94 -3.68
C HIS A 59 14.31 -1.17 -3.43
N PHE A 60 13.82 -1.27 -2.20
CA PHE A 60 12.64 -0.54 -1.74
C PHE A 60 12.84 -0.08 -0.30
N ASN A 61 13.00 1.24 -0.14
CA ASN A 61 13.37 1.89 1.12
C ASN A 61 12.16 2.30 2.00
N ALA A 62 10.94 1.95 1.59
CA ALA A 62 9.71 2.35 2.29
C ALA A 62 8.99 1.16 2.94
N HIS A 63 9.73 0.11 3.31
CA HIS A 63 9.19 -1.04 4.04
C HIS A 63 8.98 -0.70 5.51
N ASN A 64 7.88 -1.16 6.11
CA ASN A 64 7.60 -0.89 7.52
C ASN A 64 7.49 -2.20 8.27
N LEU A 65 8.11 -2.26 9.45
CA LEU A 65 8.15 -3.42 10.33
C LEU A 65 8.07 -2.95 11.78
N ILE A 66 7.87 -3.88 12.71
CA ILE A 66 7.76 -3.59 14.14
C ILE A 66 8.88 -4.30 14.88
N ALA A 67 9.69 -3.58 15.66
CA ALA A 67 10.55 -4.16 16.68
C ALA A 67 9.79 -4.17 18.01
N TYR A 68 9.72 -5.34 18.66
CA TYR A 68 8.97 -5.50 19.91
C TYR A 68 9.85 -5.86 21.11
N ALA A 69 11.10 -6.29 20.88
CA ALA A 69 12.07 -6.56 21.93
C ALA A 69 13.50 -6.61 21.36
N LYS A 70 14.48 -6.66 22.27
CA LYS A 70 15.89 -6.93 21.98
C LYS A 70 16.39 -8.02 22.92
N ASP A 71 17.13 -8.98 22.37
CA ASP A 71 17.71 -10.13 23.06
C ASP A 71 19.21 -10.19 22.73
N GLY A 72 20.06 -9.75 23.65
CA GLY A 72 21.49 -9.55 23.39
C GLY A 72 21.73 -8.55 22.26
N ASP A 73 22.36 -9.00 21.16
CA ASP A 73 22.63 -8.19 19.97
C ASP A 73 21.56 -8.35 18.86
N GLU A 74 20.46 -9.06 19.13
CA GLU A 74 19.41 -9.29 18.15
C GLU A 74 18.13 -8.54 18.49
N TYR A 75 17.53 -7.90 17.48
CA TYR A 75 16.18 -7.37 17.55
C TYR A 75 15.16 -8.45 17.20
N LEU A 76 14.09 -8.52 17.99
CA LEU A 76 12.92 -9.34 17.70
C LEU A 76 11.90 -8.51 16.92
N ILE A 77 11.57 -8.98 15.72
CA ILE A 77 10.85 -8.21 14.71
C ILE A 77 9.58 -8.95 14.28
N SER A 78 8.47 -8.22 14.24
CA SER A 78 7.26 -8.60 13.52
C SER A 78 7.25 -7.86 12.18
N ASP A 79 7.46 -8.60 11.10
CA ASP A 79 7.49 -8.07 9.74
C ASP A 79 6.24 -8.55 8.98
N PRO A 80 5.44 -7.65 8.36
CA PRO A 80 4.17 -8.03 7.74
C PRO A 80 4.29 -8.98 6.54
N VAL A 81 5.50 -9.25 6.05
CA VAL A 81 5.73 -10.22 4.96
C VAL A 81 5.76 -11.66 5.47
N PHE A 82 6.08 -11.89 6.75
CA PHE A 82 6.30 -13.23 7.30
C PHE A 82 5.21 -13.60 8.31
N GLU A 83 4.86 -14.89 8.33
CA GLU A 83 3.87 -15.43 9.27
C GLU A 83 4.36 -15.43 10.72
N ASN A 84 5.65 -15.73 10.92
CA ASN A 84 6.28 -15.82 12.23
C ASN A 84 7.24 -14.64 12.48
N PRO A 85 7.45 -14.25 13.76
CA PRO A 85 8.49 -13.29 14.11
C PRO A 85 9.87 -13.70 13.61
N VAL A 86 10.67 -12.70 13.24
CA VAL A 86 12.02 -12.85 12.70
C VAL A 86 13.03 -12.11 13.58
N ARG A 87 14.31 -12.43 13.40
CA ARG A 87 15.42 -11.80 14.13
C ARG A 87 16.34 -11.06 13.16
N SER A 88 16.96 -9.99 13.66
CA SER A 88 18.00 -9.28 12.93
C SER A 88 19.07 -8.79 13.90
N SER A 89 20.34 -8.97 13.55
CA SER A 89 21.45 -8.36 14.29
C SER A 89 21.32 -6.84 14.34
N THR A 90 21.93 -6.21 15.35
CA THR A 90 21.98 -4.74 15.46
C THR A 90 22.57 -4.12 14.20
N HIS A 91 23.68 -4.68 13.71
CA HIS A 91 24.39 -4.21 12.53
C HIS A 91 23.50 -4.24 11.27
N ASP A 92 22.82 -5.36 11.00
CA ASP A 92 22.05 -5.51 9.76
C ASP A 92 20.78 -4.64 9.78
N LEU A 93 20.13 -4.54 10.94
CA LEU A 93 18.95 -3.67 11.08
C LEU A 93 19.33 -2.19 10.94
N GLU A 94 20.46 -1.77 11.54
CA GLU A 94 20.99 -0.42 11.38
C GLU A 94 21.29 -0.12 9.91
N ARG A 95 22.00 -1.03 9.22
CA ARG A 95 22.29 -0.90 7.80
C ARG A 95 21.01 -0.69 6.99
N ALA A 96 19.98 -1.51 7.23
CA ALA A 96 18.72 -1.45 6.51
C ALA A 96 17.90 -0.17 6.79
N ARG A 97 18.02 0.40 8.00
CA ARG A 97 17.35 1.64 8.42
C ARG A 97 18.03 2.92 7.94
N PHE A 98 19.31 2.89 7.60
CA PHE A 98 20.09 4.09 7.24
C PHE A 98 20.57 4.12 5.77
N VAL A 99 20.02 3.25 4.92
CA VAL A 99 20.25 3.25 3.47
C VAL A 99 19.91 4.60 2.85
N LYS A 100 20.77 5.06 1.94
CA LYS A 100 20.59 6.30 1.18
C LYS A 100 19.74 6.07 -0.07
N GLY A 101 19.16 7.14 -0.62
CA GLY A 101 18.44 7.12 -1.89
C GLY A 101 17.00 7.60 -1.79
N MET A 102 16.23 7.34 -2.85
CA MET A 102 14.80 7.70 -2.90
C MET A 102 14.05 6.99 -1.76
N MET A 103 13.18 7.74 -1.06
CA MET A 103 12.43 7.25 0.09
C MET A 103 13.32 6.67 1.22
N ALA A 104 14.55 7.15 1.38
CA ALA A 104 15.46 6.71 2.44
C ALA A 104 14.79 6.71 3.83
N PRO A 105 14.97 5.66 4.66
CA PRO A 105 14.25 5.55 5.92
C PRO A 105 14.72 6.56 6.96
N LYS A 106 16.01 6.94 6.94
CA LYS A 106 16.63 7.92 7.86
C LYS A 106 16.43 7.53 9.32
N GLY A 107 16.50 6.23 9.62
CA GLY A 107 16.31 5.70 10.97
C GLY A 107 14.91 5.91 11.53
N LEU A 108 13.89 6.17 10.71
CA LEU A 108 12.54 6.52 11.17
C LEU A 108 12.02 5.54 12.22
N LEU A 109 11.71 6.07 13.40
CA LEU A 109 10.98 5.42 14.47
C LEU A 109 9.59 6.03 14.57
N TYR A 110 8.57 5.21 14.83
CA TYR A 110 7.24 5.68 15.18
C TYR A 110 6.54 4.75 16.18
N TYR A 111 5.89 5.33 17.18
CA TYR A 111 5.24 4.59 18.27
C TYR A 111 4.11 5.43 18.88
N PRO A 112 3.07 4.79 19.45
CA PRO A 112 2.00 5.51 20.13
C PRO A 112 2.50 6.11 21.46
N LEU A 113 2.09 7.34 21.74
CA LEU A 113 2.27 8.01 23.03
C LEU A 113 1.02 7.91 23.89
N ALA A 114 -0.15 7.89 23.25
CA ALA A 114 -1.44 7.73 23.90
C ALA A 114 -2.44 7.17 22.90
N LEU A 115 -3.29 6.27 23.38
CA LEU A 115 -4.45 5.77 22.66
C LEU A 115 -5.70 6.45 23.23
N PRO A 116 -6.72 6.74 22.41
CA PRO A 116 -8.02 7.13 22.94
C PRO A 116 -8.62 5.96 23.75
N GLU A 117 -9.33 6.25 24.82
CA GLU A 117 -10.10 5.21 25.55
C GLU A 117 -11.28 4.71 24.71
N THR A 118 -11.91 5.61 23.96
CA THR A 118 -13.06 5.31 23.10
C THR A 118 -12.95 6.06 21.78
N ILE A 119 -13.52 5.48 20.73
CA ILE A 119 -13.59 6.09 19.40
C ILE A 119 -15.05 6.22 19.00
N ASP A 120 -15.47 7.44 18.69
CA ASP A 120 -16.79 7.70 18.11
C ASP A 120 -16.78 7.33 16.62
N PHE A 121 -16.98 6.05 16.34
CA PHE A 121 -17.04 5.54 14.97
C PHE A 121 -18.22 6.14 14.18
N VAL A 122 -19.31 6.51 14.85
CA VAL A 122 -20.49 7.12 14.22
C VAL A 122 -20.14 8.48 13.61
N ALA A 123 -19.32 9.28 14.29
CA ALA A 123 -18.81 10.54 13.74
C ALA A 123 -17.65 10.34 12.74
N VAL A 124 -16.74 9.40 13.00
CA VAL A 124 -15.49 9.27 12.24
C VAL A 124 -15.68 8.61 10.88
N ILE A 125 -16.44 7.51 10.81
CA ILE A 125 -16.59 6.69 9.59
C ILE A 125 -17.14 7.51 8.41
N PRO A 126 -18.28 8.24 8.54
CA PRO A 126 -18.83 9.01 7.42
C PRO A 126 -17.85 10.07 6.92
N LYS A 127 -17.13 10.72 7.84
CA LYS A 127 -16.13 11.75 7.53
C LYS A 127 -14.97 11.19 6.70
N VAL A 128 -14.42 10.03 7.06
CA VAL A 128 -13.28 9.43 6.34
C VAL A 128 -13.69 8.81 5.01
N ILE A 129 -14.90 8.24 4.91
CA ILE A 129 -15.49 7.76 3.65
C ILE A 129 -15.64 8.93 2.68
N LYS A 130 -16.29 10.02 3.11
CA LYS A 130 -16.51 11.21 2.28
C LYS A 130 -15.20 11.83 1.81
N LYS A 131 -14.19 11.87 2.68
CA LYS A 131 -12.83 12.34 2.33
C LYS A 131 -12.21 11.47 1.25
N THR A 132 -12.26 10.15 1.40
CA THR A 132 -11.68 9.19 0.45
C THR A 132 -12.38 9.25 -0.90
N ALA A 133 -13.72 9.24 -0.92
CA ALA A 133 -14.50 9.36 -2.14
C ALA A 133 -14.21 10.66 -2.89
N ARG A 134 -14.12 11.80 -2.18
CA ARG A 134 -13.70 13.08 -2.78
C ARG A 134 -12.28 13.04 -3.33
N ALA A 135 -11.35 12.42 -2.63
CA ALA A 135 -9.97 12.28 -3.13
C ALA A 135 -9.95 11.44 -4.42
N MET A 136 -10.68 10.34 -4.47
CA MET A 136 -10.74 9.47 -5.66
C MET A 136 -11.40 10.14 -6.86
N LEU A 137 -12.44 10.94 -6.64
CA LEU A 137 -13.20 11.59 -7.72
C LEU A 137 -12.66 12.96 -8.14
N LYS A 138 -12.15 13.75 -7.19
CA LYS A 138 -11.95 15.20 -7.37
C LYS A 138 -10.51 15.68 -7.20
N THR A 139 -9.52 14.80 -7.00
CA THR A 139 -8.13 15.26 -6.93
C THR A 139 -7.73 15.93 -8.27
N PRO A 140 -7.29 17.21 -8.26
CA PRO A 140 -7.10 18.00 -9.48
C PRO A 140 -5.76 17.70 -10.18
N VAL A 141 -5.33 16.43 -10.22
CA VAL A 141 -4.13 15.98 -10.93
C VAL A 141 -4.44 14.72 -11.74
N PRO A 142 -3.81 14.51 -12.90
CA PRO A 142 -4.08 13.35 -13.75
C PRO A 142 -3.49 12.05 -13.19
N VAL A 143 -2.60 12.14 -12.20
CA VAL A 143 -1.85 11.01 -11.62
C VAL A 143 -2.42 10.50 -10.29
N ALA A 144 -3.65 10.89 -9.94
CA ALA A 144 -4.32 10.41 -8.72
C ALA A 144 -5.79 10.04 -8.96
N GLY A 145 -6.30 9.09 -8.16
CA GLY A 145 -7.70 8.68 -8.16
C GLY A 145 -8.17 8.07 -9.48
N ILE A 146 -9.46 8.25 -9.79
CA ILE A 146 -10.09 7.73 -11.02
C ILE A 146 -9.40 8.28 -12.28
N ARG A 147 -8.92 9.53 -12.24
CA ARG A 147 -8.20 10.14 -13.37
C ARG A 147 -6.90 9.39 -13.70
N ALA A 148 -6.20 8.87 -12.69
CA ALA A 148 -4.99 8.06 -12.91
C ALA A 148 -5.30 6.75 -13.63
N ILE A 149 -6.43 6.12 -13.32
CA ILE A 149 -6.86 4.88 -13.97
C ILE A 149 -7.11 5.14 -15.47
N TYR A 150 -7.82 6.23 -15.80
CA TYR A 150 -8.00 6.65 -17.20
C TYR A 150 -6.67 7.02 -17.89
N ALA A 151 -5.77 7.71 -17.19
CA ALA A 151 -4.46 8.06 -17.74
C ALA A 151 -3.62 6.82 -18.05
N LEU A 152 -3.66 5.80 -17.17
CA LEU A 152 -3.02 4.51 -17.40
C LEU A 152 -3.65 3.78 -18.59
N ALA A 153 -4.99 3.75 -18.69
CA ALA A 153 -5.69 3.14 -19.81
C ALA A 153 -5.28 3.76 -21.16
N LYS A 154 -5.24 5.10 -21.24
CA LYS A 154 -4.77 5.82 -22.42
C LYS A 154 -3.30 5.54 -22.74
N THR A 155 -2.47 5.37 -21.71
CA THR A 155 -1.06 5.01 -21.89
C THR A 155 -0.91 3.62 -22.48
N ILE A 156 -1.72 2.66 -22.04
CA ILE A 156 -1.76 1.30 -22.58
C ILE A 156 -2.16 1.30 -24.06
N GLY A 157 -3.20 2.08 -24.44
CA GLY A 157 -3.60 2.19 -25.85
C GLY A 157 -2.47 2.69 -26.76
N ARG A 158 -1.68 3.67 -26.29
CA ARG A 158 -0.52 4.22 -27.01
C ARG A 158 0.68 3.28 -27.11
N LEU A 159 0.66 2.12 -26.45
CA LEU A 159 1.73 1.13 -26.59
C LEU A 159 1.75 0.46 -27.96
N GLN A 160 0.65 0.54 -28.72
CA GLN A 160 0.61 0.08 -30.12
C GLN A 160 1.66 0.80 -30.99
N ASP A 161 1.99 2.04 -30.65
CA ASP A 161 2.96 2.88 -31.38
C ASP A 161 4.41 2.71 -30.87
N LYS A 162 4.64 1.74 -29.97
CA LYS A 162 5.94 1.49 -29.33
C LYS A 162 6.54 0.17 -29.79
N ASP A 163 7.84 0.03 -29.61
CA ASP A 163 8.53 -1.24 -29.80
C ASP A 163 7.87 -2.35 -28.97
N ARG A 164 7.77 -3.54 -29.56
CA ARG A 164 7.05 -4.67 -28.98
C ARG A 164 7.68 -5.19 -27.70
N ARG A 165 9.01 -5.15 -27.58
CA ARG A 165 9.70 -5.54 -26.35
C ARG A 165 9.38 -4.53 -25.26
N TYR A 166 9.44 -3.23 -25.56
CA TYR A 166 9.05 -2.19 -24.61
C TYR A 166 7.61 -2.35 -24.12
N ALA A 167 6.64 -2.52 -25.04
CA ALA A 167 5.23 -2.68 -24.68
C ALA A 167 4.98 -3.89 -23.77
N ARG A 168 5.63 -5.03 -24.05
CA ARG A 168 5.56 -6.23 -23.19
C ARG A 168 6.13 -6.00 -21.81
N LEU A 169 7.30 -5.37 -21.71
CA LEU A 169 7.93 -5.07 -20.42
C LEU A 169 7.07 -4.10 -19.59
N PHE A 170 6.50 -3.07 -20.25
CA PHE A 170 5.60 -2.12 -19.60
C PHE A 170 4.36 -2.81 -19.04
N LEU A 171 3.71 -3.66 -19.85
CA LEU A 171 2.54 -4.45 -19.42
C LEU A 171 2.89 -5.43 -18.30
N GLY A 172 4.01 -6.14 -18.40
CA GLY A 172 4.49 -7.02 -17.32
C GLY A 172 4.75 -6.26 -16.02
N HIS A 173 5.27 -5.04 -16.11
CA HIS A 173 5.48 -4.18 -14.95
C HIS A 173 4.16 -3.76 -14.28
N ILE A 174 3.08 -3.53 -15.05
CA ILE A 174 1.75 -3.27 -14.47
C ILE A 174 1.28 -4.48 -13.63
N VAL A 175 1.35 -5.70 -14.19
CA VAL A 175 0.92 -6.92 -13.50
C VAL A 175 1.75 -7.14 -12.23
N ARG A 176 3.07 -6.97 -12.31
CA ARG A 176 3.97 -7.05 -11.15
C ARG A 176 3.58 -6.06 -10.05
N MET A 177 3.32 -4.80 -10.41
CA MET A 177 2.90 -3.79 -9.44
C MET A 177 1.56 -4.14 -8.78
N GLN A 178 0.62 -4.68 -9.54
CA GLN A 178 -0.73 -5.02 -9.06
C GLN A 178 -0.80 -6.29 -8.22
N GLU A 179 -0.19 -7.38 -8.68
CA GLU A 179 -0.40 -8.73 -8.13
C GLU A 179 0.75 -9.16 -7.21
N GLU A 180 2.01 -8.93 -7.60
CA GLU A 180 3.16 -9.34 -6.77
C GLU A 180 3.41 -8.36 -5.64
N ILE A 181 3.41 -7.06 -5.95
CA ILE A 181 3.65 -6.00 -4.95
C ILE A 181 2.34 -5.61 -4.25
N GLY A 182 1.18 -5.95 -4.83
CA GLY A 182 -0.14 -5.65 -4.27
C GLY A 182 -0.57 -4.18 -4.40
N THR A 183 0.18 -3.37 -5.15
CA THR A 183 -0.03 -1.91 -5.26
C THR A 183 -0.80 -1.52 -6.50
N GLY A 184 -1.90 -0.80 -6.33
CA GLY A 184 -2.70 -0.26 -7.44
C GLY A 184 -3.63 -1.26 -8.13
N GLY A 185 -3.69 -2.51 -7.67
CA GLY A 185 -4.63 -3.54 -8.12
C GLY A 185 -5.80 -3.78 -7.16
N ALA A 186 -6.28 -5.02 -7.15
CA ALA A 186 -7.48 -5.45 -6.42
C ALA A 186 -7.34 -5.44 -4.89
N GLY A 187 -6.13 -5.66 -4.35
CA GLY A 187 -5.91 -5.78 -2.89
C GLY A 187 -6.46 -4.61 -2.07
N PHE A 188 -6.17 -3.37 -2.47
CA PHE A 188 -6.73 -2.19 -1.79
C PHE A 188 -8.24 -2.04 -1.93
N ARG A 189 -8.85 -2.57 -3.02
CA ARG A 189 -10.30 -2.55 -3.21
C ARG A 189 -10.96 -3.53 -2.26
N PHE A 190 -10.40 -4.73 -2.10
CA PHE A 190 -10.90 -5.69 -1.12
C PHE A 190 -10.77 -5.20 0.32
N ILE A 191 -9.62 -4.60 0.69
CA ILE A 191 -9.46 -3.99 2.01
C ILE A 191 -10.52 -2.89 2.23
N TYR A 192 -10.74 -2.02 1.24
CA TYR A 192 -11.73 -0.97 1.35
C TYR A 192 -13.17 -1.50 1.35
N ALA A 193 -13.46 -2.57 0.61
CA ALA A 193 -14.75 -3.25 0.65
C ALA A 193 -15.03 -3.83 2.05
N SER A 194 -14.08 -4.57 2.63
CA SER A 194 -14.19 -5.07 4.01
C SER A 194 -14.41 -3.94 5.02
N PHE A 195 -13.70 -2.81 4.87
CA PHE A 195 -13.94 -1.63 5.68
C PHE A 195 -15.38 -1.09 5.52
N LEU A 196 -15.90 -0.98 4.29
CA LEU A 196 -17.28 -0.53 4.04
C LEU A 196 -18.33 -1.52 4.61
N GLN A 197 -18.05 -2.82 4.57
CA GLN A 197 -18.91 -3.85 5.14
C GLN A 197 -19.01 -3.69 6.67
N GLU A 198 -17.87 -3.61 7.35
CA GLU A 198 -17.81 -3.42 8.79
C GLU A 198 -18.44 -2.08 9.21
N ALA A 199 -18.14 -1.01 8.48
CA ALA A 199 -18.77 0.29 8.66
C ALA A 199 -20.29 0.24 8.53
N GLY A 200 -20.81 -0.51 7.55
CA GLY A 200 -22.25 -0.71 7.38
C GLY A 200 -22.89 -1.48 8.53
N VAL A 201 -22.16 -2.37 9.21
CA VAL A 201 -22.64 -3.03 10.43
C VAL A 201 -22.65 -2.05 11.60
N ILE A 202 -21.55 -1.35 11.83
CA ILE A 202 -21.40 -0.39 12.95
C ILE A 202 -22.45 0.72 12.89
N LEU A 203 -22.74 1.23 11.68
CA LEU A 203 -23.67 2.34 11.47
C LEU A 203 -25.11 1.90 11.17
N GLY A 204 -25.36 0.60 10.98
CA GLY A 204 -26.66 0.11 10.51
C GLY A 204 -27.02 0.61 9.10
N ASP A 205 -26.02 0.85 8.24
CA ASP A 205 -26.18 1.46 6.92
C ASP A 205 -26.09 0.41 5.79
N GLU A 206 -27.24 0.05 5.23
CA GLU A 206 -27.34 -0.90 4.10
C GLU A 206 -26.70 -0.36 2.81
N ASN A 207 -26.64 0.96 2.61
CA ASN A 207 -25.99 1.57 1.45
C ASN A 207 -24.47 1.34 1.50
N LEU A 208 -23.85 1.33 2.69
CA LEU A 208 -22.44 0.97 2.84
C LEU A 208 -22.18 -0.51 2.54
N LYS A 209 -23.08 -1.40 2.97
CA LYS A 209 -22.99 -2.84 2.63
C LYS A 209 -23.13 -3.08 1.13
N GLU A 210 -24.00 -2.32 0.46
CA GLU A 210 -24.11 -2.34 -1.00
C GLU A 210 -22.83 -1.83 -1.68
N CYS A 211 -22.31 -0.67 -1.24
CA CYS A 211 -21.05 -0.14 -1.76
C CYS A 211 -19.87 -1.09 -1.55
N SER A 212 -19.85 -1.84 -0.43
CA SER A 212 -18.88 -2.93 -0.20
C SER A 212 -18.96 -3.97 -1.31
N ARG A 213 -20.15 -4.51 -1.61
CA ARG A 213 -20.33 -5.52 -2.67
C ARG A 213 -19.90 -4.98 -4.03
N MET A 214 -20.25 -3.73 -4.34
CA MET A 214 -19.82 -3.07 -5.58
C MET A 214 -18.29 -2.93 -5.64
N MET A 215 -17.64 -2.56 -4.53
CA MET A 215 -16.18 -2.43 -4.47
C MET A 215 -15.47 -3.78 -4.59
N THR A 216 -16.03 -4.85 -4.03
CA THR A 216 -15.55 -6.23 -4.26
C THR A 216 -15.60 -6.57 -5.75
N ALA A 217 -16.72 -6.31 -6.42
CA ALA A 217 -16.84 -6.54 -7.86
C ALA A 217 -15.85 -5.71 -8.69
N VAL A 218 -15.54 -4.48 -8.27
CA VAL A 218 -14.46 -3.67 -8.88
C VAL A 218 -13.10 -4.34 -8.69
N GLY A 219 -12.82 -4.88 -7.50
CA GLY A 219 -11.61 -5.66 -7.22
C GLY A 219 -11.48 -6.87 -8.16
N ASP A 220 -12.57 -7.60 -8.40
CA ASP A 220 -12.57 -8.73 -9.34
C ASP A 220 -12.28 -8.28 -10.78
N GLN A 221 -12.83 -7.14 -11.22
CA GLN A 221 -12.52 -6.60 -12.54
C GLN A 221 -11.05 -6.18 -12.69
N TRP A 222 -10.40 -5.69 -11.61
CA TRP A 222 -8.96 -5.43 -11.60
C TRP A 222 -8.15 -6.72 -11.77
N ARG A 223 -8.53 -7.81 -11.11
CA ARG A 223 -7.88 -9.13 -11.28
C ARG A 223 -8.05 -9.66 -12.69
N GLU A 224 -9.24 -9.51 -13.26
CA GLU A 224 -9.52 -9.90 -14.64
C GLU A 224 -8.65 -9.11 -15.63
N PHE A 225 -8.49 -7.79 -15.41
CA PHE A 225 -7.60 -6.96 -16.19
C PHE A 225 -6.13 -7.42 -16.10
N ALA A 226 -5.63 -7.73 -14.89
CA ALA A 226 -4.28 -8.29 -14.72
C ALA A 226 -4.12 -9.62 -15.48
N LEU A 227 -5.12 -10.50 -15.41
CA LEU A 227 -5.15 -11.76 -16.14
C LEU A 227 -5.14 -11.56 -17.67
N MET A 228 -5.89 -10.57 -18.17
CA MET A 228 -5.88 -10.21 -19.60
C MET A 228 -4.48 -9.78 -20.05
N ILE A 229 -3.78 -8.97 -19.24
CA ILE A 229 -2.40 -8.58 -19.53
C ILE A 229 -1.48 -9.82 -19.53
N ALA A 230 -1.53 -10.64 -18.47
CA ALA A 230 -0.69 -11.82 -18.33
C ALA A 230 -0.85 -12.79 -19.53
N LYS A 231 -2.10 -13.02 -19.96
CA LYS A 231 -2.40 -13.81 -21.16
C LYS A 231 -1.83 -13.16 -22.41
N SER A 232 -1.97 -11.84 -22.56
CA SER A 232 -1.50 -11.09 -23.73
C SER A 232 0.02 -11.12 -23.88
N ILE A 233 0.78 -11.06 -22.78
CA ILE A 233 2.25 -11.10 -22.81
C ILE A 233 2.80 -12.53 -22.94
N ARG A 234 2.07 -13.56 -22.50
CA ARG A 234 2.46 -14.98 -22.59
C ARG A 234 2.24 -15.59 -23.98
N LYS A 235 1.32 -15.06 -24.78
CA LYS A 235 1.04 -15.57 -26.15
C LYS A 235 2.34 -15.67 -26.99
N LYS A 236 2.42 -16.71 -27.83
CA LYS A 236 3.55 -16.95 -28.76
C LYS A 236 3.91 -15.66 -29.50
N LYS A 237 5.19 -15.48 -29.86
CA LYS A 237 5.73 -14.30 -30.58
C LYS A 237 4.98 -13.95 -31.88
N SER A 238 4.07 -14.76 -32.40
CA SER A 238 3.29 -14.45 -33.61
C SER A 238 1.94 -13.75 -33.37
N LEU A 239 1.37 -13.75 -32.16
CA LEU A 239 0.09 -13.06 -31.89
C LEU A 239 0.33 -11.61 -31.43
N GLU A 240 -0.41 -10.68 -32.04
CA GLU A 240 -0.43 -9.27 -31.64
C GLU A 240 -1.17 -9.08 -30.31
N ILE A 241 -0.74 -8.06 -29.56
CA ILE A 241 -1.38 -7.66 -28.30
C ILE A 241 -2.51 -6.71 -28.66
N ASP A 242 -3.73 -7.02 -28.22
CA ASP A 242 -4.88 -6.13 -28.42
C ASP A 242 -4.88 -5.03 -27.35
N PHE A 243 -4.13 -3.96 -27.63
CA PHE A 243 -4.04 -2.79 -26.74
C PHE A 243 -5.38 -2.08 -26.58
N SER A 244 -6.24 -2.11 -27.61
CA SER A 244 -7.57 -1.49 -27.56
C SER A 244 -8.47 -2.20 -26.55
N ALA A 245 -8.49 -3.54 -26.54
CA ALA A 245 -9.24 -4.31 -25.57
C ALA A 245 -8.74 -4.08 -24.13
N LEU A 246 -7.41 -4.01 -23.92
CA LEU A 246 -6.84 -3.71 -22.61
C LEU A 246 -7.20 -2.30 -22.13
N GLN A 247 -7.12 -1.30 -23.01
CA GLN A 247 -7.54 0.07 -22.69
C GLN A 247 -9.02 0.11 -22.28
N LYS A 248 -9.91 -0.44 -23.11
CA LYS A 248 -11.37 -0.45 -22.85
C LYS A 248 -11.71 -1.15 -21.55
N LYS A 249 -11.04 -2.26 -21.22
CA LYS A 249 -11.21 -2.95 -19.94
C LYS A 249 -10.86 -2.04 -18.77
N LEU A 250 -9.72 -1.36 -18.84
CA LEU A 250 -9.30 -0.49 -17.74
C LEU A 250 -10.19 0.76 -17.60
N GLU A 251 -10.70 1.29 -18.72
CA GLU A 251 -11.72 2.35 -18.72
C GLU A 251 -13.02 1.89 -18.06
N SER A 252 -13.48 0.66 -18.33
CA SER A 252 -14.69 0.13 -17.67
C SER A 252 -14.50 -0.05 -16.16
N VAL A 253 -13.31 -0.49 -15.73
CA VAL A 253 -12.93 -0.55 -14.31
C VAL A 253 -13.00 0.83 -13.68
N ALA A 254 -12.47 1.87 -14.35
CA ALA A 254 -12.53 3.25 -13.86
C ALA A 254 -13.98 3.74 -13.70
N VAL A 255 -14.88 3.39 -14.64
CA VAL A 255 -16.32 3.72 -14.55
C VAL A 255 -16.96 3.05 -13.34
N ALA A 256 -16.77 1.74 -13.19
CA ALA A 256 -17.34 0.97 -12.09
C ALA A 256 -16.83 1.48 -10.73
N GLU A 257 -15.53 1.73 -10.60
CA GLU A 257 -14.94 2.26 -9.38
C GLU A 257 -15.46 3.68 -9.04
N ALA A 258 -15.63 4.53 -10.06
CA ALA A 258 -16.19 5.87 -9.88
C ALA A 258 -17.65 5.82 -9.40
N GLN A 259 -18.45 4.83 -9.83
CA GLN A 259 -19.83 4.66 -9.37
C GLN A 259 -19.88 4.38 -7.87
N VAL A 260 -18.99 3.54 -7.34
CA VAL A 260 -18.90 3.29 -5.89
C VAL A 260 -18.65 4.58 -5.14
N TYR A 261 -17.63 5.35 -5.54
CA TYR A 261 -17.31 6.59 -4.85
C TYR A 261 -18.39 7.67 -4.97
N ARG A 262 -19.17 7.69 -6.06
CA ARG A 262 -20.31 8.60 -6.18
C ARG A 262 -21.46 8.23 -5.24
N LYS A 263 -21.73 6.93 -5.06
CA LYS A 263 -22.74 6.41 -4.15
C LYS A 263 -22.38 6.58 -2.66
N LEU A 264 -21.08 6.73 -2.37
CA LEU A 264 -20.55 7.04 -1.03
C LEU A 264 -20.62 8.53 -0.65
N LEU A 265 -21.08 9.42 -1.54
CA LEU A 265 -21.14 10.88 -1.32
C LEU A 265 -22.56 11.40 -1.13
#